data_AF-A0A4R0ZA03-F1
#
_entry.id   AF-A0A4R0ZA03-F1
#
_cell.length_a   1.000
_cell.length_b   1.000
_cell.length_c   1.000
_cell.angle_alpha   90.00
_cell.angle_beta   90.00
_cell.angle_gamma   90.00
#
_symmetry.space_group_name_H-M   'P 1'
#
loop_
_entity.id
_entity.type
_entity.pdbx_description
1 polymer ?
#
loop_
_entity_poly.entity_id
_entity_poly.type
_entity_poly.pdbx_seq_one_letter_code
_entity_poly.pdbx_strand_id
1 'polypeptide(L)'
;MDISDPDGLHVMTLIKKLELEYGHLIRFRMVSTVPSCVGGCQEEVRLLTMIKAMELQGKRHAMRFMRHLHINDIFLKDSSNDNDLWEIARSFVGYGLDIDELAADIQSNQLLSALAVDHEILKDWEIESLPALTFVTRDEALKIEGLYPYDVYQAVMAELLGYVPTRETGWDVEKVLRRYDASTITELAFILELDKPVIERELKKLSLQQRCRPVPGCSGQAWATNK
;
A
#
# COMPACT_ATOMS: atom_id res chain seq x y z
N MET A 1 -6.79 -6.71 1.62
CA MET A 1 -7.06 -5.63 0.66
C MET A 1 -7.53 -6.26 -0.62
N ASP A 2 -8.62 -5.76 -1.19
CA ASP A 2 -8.95 -6.07 -2.57
C ASP A 2 -8.05 -5.24 -3.47
N ILE A 3 -7.30 -5.91 -4.33
CA ILE A 3 -6.34 -5.28 -5.24
C ILE A 3 -7.00 -4.80 -6.53
N SER A 4 -8.23 -5.21 -6.86
CA SER A 4 -8.96 -4.74 -8.04
C SER A 4 -9.93 -3.58 -7.75
N ASP A 5 -10.11 -3.21 -6.49
CA ASP A 5 -10.99 -2.11 -6.08
C ASP A 5 -10.25 -0.76 -6.01
N PRO A 6 -10.68 0.31 -6.72
CA PRO A 6 -10.16 1.66 -6.54
C PRO A 6 -10.25 2.19 -5.10
N ASP A 7 -11.18 1.73 -4.27
CA ASP A 7 -11.24 2.09 -2.85
C ASP A 7 -10.03 1.56 -2.04
N GLY A 8 -9.30 0.59 -2.58
CA GLY A 8 -7.99 0.16 -2.08
C GLY A 8 -6.98 1.32 -1.97
N LEU A 9 -7.11 2.36 -2.81
CA LEU A 9 -6.30 3.59 -2.71
C LEU A 9 -6.51 4.29 -1.36
N HIS A 10 -7.77 4.50 -0.99
CA HIS A 10 -8.09 5.22 0.23
C HIS A 10 -7.58 4.45 1.45
N VAL A 11 -7.67 3.13 1.43
CA VAL A 11 -7.10 2.27 2.47
C VAL A 11 -5.59 2.38 2.54
N MET A 12 -4.88 2.35 1.40
CA MET A 12 -3.43 2.54 1.37
C MET A 12 -3.02 3.90 1.94
N THR A 13 -3.75 4.94 1.60
CA THR A 13 -3.53 6.30 2.11
C THR A 13 -3.77 6.37 3.61
N LEU A 14 -4.83 5.72 4.08
CA LEU A 14 -5.19 5.63 5.49
C LEU A 14 -4.13 4.89 6.30
N ILE A 15 -3.67 3.73 5.80
CA ILE A 15 -2.59 2.95 6.42
C ILE A 15 -1.31 3.78 6.49
N LYS A 16 -0.94 4.51 5.43
CA LYS A 16 0.22 5.42 5.46
C LYS A 16 0.06 6.44 6.58
N LYS A 17 -1.09 7.10 6.69
CA LYS A 17 -1.33 8.09 7.76
C LYS A 17 -1.23 7.46 9.14
N LEU A 18 -1.87 6.31 9.38
CA LEU A 18 -1.76 5.57 10.65
C LEU A 18 -0.31 5.17 10.96
N GLU A 19 0.44 4.68 9.97
CA GLU A 19 1.83 4.27 10.13
C GLU A 19 2.75 5.47 10.46
N LEU A 20 2.51 6.63 9.86
CA LEU A 20 3.25 7.86 10.17
C LEU A 20 2.91 8.38 11.57
N GLU A 21 1.63 8.41 11.95
CA GLU A 21 1.19 8.98 13.23
C GLU A 21 1.44 8.04 14.42
N TYR A 22 1.29 6.72 14.21
CA TYR A 22 1.24 5.72 15.29
C TYR A 22 2.18 4.53 15.08
N GLY A 23 3.06 4.55 14.07
CA GLY A 23 3.96 3.43 13.77
C GLY A 23 4.94 3.04 14.88
N HIS A 24 5.10 3.88 15.92
CA HIS A 24 5.82 3.54 17.15
C HIS A 24 5.02 2.61 18.08
N LEU A 25 3.70 2.51 17.91
CA LEU A 25 2.79 1.64 18.67
C LEU A 25 2.34 0.42 17.88
N ILE A 26 2.13 0.58 16.56
CA ILE A 26 1.51 -0.44 15.72
C ILE A 26 2.44 -0.93 14.62
N ARG A 27 2.28 -2.20 14.25
CA ARG A 27 2.93 -2.80 13.08
C ARG A 27 1.87 -3.28 12.11
N PHE A 28 1.99 -2.86 10.85
CA PHE A 28 1.10 -3.31 9.80
C PHE A 28 1.60 -4.59 9.15
N ARG A 29 0.69 -5.55 8.99
CA ARG A 29 0.84 -6.67 8.05
C ARG A 29 -0.27 -6.54 7.02
N MET A 30 0.12 -6.48 5.75
CA MET A 30 -0.85 -6.56 4.68
C MET A 30 -1.14 -8.03 4.36
N VAL A 31 -2.41 -8.32 4.14
CA VAL A 31 -2.90 -9.57 3.57
C VAL A 31 -3.67 -9.19 2.31
N SER A 32 -3.16 -9.62 1.17
CA SER A 32 -3.74 -9.33 -0.14
C SER A 32 -4.48 -10.56 -0.64
N THR A 33 -5.63 -10.34 -1.26
CA THR A 33 -6.43 -11.41 -1.86
C THR A 33 -7.14 -10.84 -3.06
N VAL A 34 -7.67 -11.73 -3.89
CA VAL A 34 -8.60 -11.40 -4.97
C VAL A 34 -9.94 -12.03 -4.63
N PRO A 35 -11.07 -11.33 -4.83
CA PRO A 35 -12.37 -11.95 -4.69
C PRO A 35 -12.41 -13.20 -5.56
N SER A 36 -12.85 -14.33 -5.02
CA SER A 36 -13.10 -15.51 -5.83
C SER A 36 -14.30 -15.23 -6.73
N CYS A 37 -14.08 -14.60 -7.89
CA CYS A 37 -15.10 -14.57 -8.93
C CYS A 37 -15.31 -16.01 -9.42
N VAL A 38 -16.58 -16.46 -9.42
CA VAL A 38 -17.01 -17.68 -10.12
C VAL A 38 -16.74 -17.41 -11.60
N GLY A 39 -15.57 -17.83 -12.09
CA GLY A 39 -15.03 -17.45 -13.40
C GLY A 39 -13.73 -16.63 -13.36
N GLY A 40 -12.94 -16.73 -12.27
CA GLY A 40 -11.63 -16.11 -12.01
C GLY A 40 -10.98 -15.40 -13.20
N CYS A 41 -11.00 -14.07 -13.18
CA CYS A 41 -10.23 -13.29 -14.13
C CYS A 41 -8.75 -13.62 -13.93
N GLN A 42 -8.11 -14.25 -14.94
CA GLN A 42 -6.71 -14.68 -14.84
C GLN A 42 -5.76 -13.52 -14.51
N GLU A 43 -6.14 -12.28 -14.83
CA GLU A 43 -5.34 -11.09 -14.62
C GLU A 43 -5.19 -10.72 -13.14
N GLU A 44 -6.29 -10.75 -12.37
CA GLU A 44 -6.26 -10.46 -10.93
C GLU A 44 -5.38 -11.49 -10.18
N VAL A 45 -5.47 -12.77 -10.57
CA VAL A 45 -4.64 -13.84 -10.01
C VAL A 45 -3.16 -13.62 -10.33
N ARG A 46 -2.82 -13.15 -11.52
CA ARG A 46 -1.43 -12.84 -11.91
C ARG A 46 -0.86 -11.69 -11.09
N LEU A 47 -1.65 -10.65 -10.89
CA LEU A 47 -1.23 -9.51 -10.10
C LEU A 47 -1.03 -9.88 -8.63
N LEU A 48 -1.95 -10.63 -8.03
CA LEU A 48 -1.80 -11.16 -6.67
C LEU A 48 -0.55 -12.03 -6.55
N THR A 49 -0.32 -12.91 -7.53
CA THR A 49 0.88 -13.76 -7.61
C THR A 49 2.16 -12.94 -7.62
N MET A 50 2.22 -11.90 -8.46
CA MET A 50 3.37 -11.00 -8.54
C MET A 50 3.60 -10.25 -7.22
N ILE A 51 2.54 -9.67 -6.64
CA ILE A 51 2.62 -8.97 -5.35
C ILE A 51 3.15 -9.92 -4.27
N LYS A 52 2.63 -11.15 -4.23
CA LYS A 52 3.01 -12.12 -3.20
C LYS A 52 4.44 -12.61 -3.38
N ALA A 53 4.88 -12.85 -4.61
CA ALA A 53 6.27 -13.21 -4.89
C ALA A 53 7.23 -12.08 -4.49
N MET A 54 6.89 -10.82 -4.78
CA MET A 54 7.68 -9.68 -4.31
C MET A 54 7.69 -9.56 -2.77
N GLU A 55 6.63 -9.99 -2.09
CA GLU A 55 6.60 -10.03 -0.62
C GLU A 55 7.60 -11.05 -0.06
N LEU A 56 7.83 -12.18 -0.74
CA LEU A 56 8.80 -13.20 -0.32
C LEU A 56 10.23 -12.65 -0.26
N GLN A 57 10.60 -11.75 -1.17
CA GLN A 57 11.87 -11.03 -1.14
C GLN A 57 11.89 -9.84 -0.16
N GLY A 58 10.72 -9.48 0.38
CA GLY A 58 10.58 -8.49 1.43
C GLY A 58 9.32 -7.64 1.25
N LYS A 59 8.60 -7.43 2.36
CA LYS A 59 7.37 -6.62 2.41
C LYS A 59 7.50 -5.22 1.79
N ARG A 60 8.69 -4.62 1.83
CA ARG A 60 8.96 -3.32 1.21
C ARG A 60 8.91 -3.37 -0.31
N HIS A 61 9.29 -4.48 -0.95
CA HIS A 61 9.20 -4.64 -2.39
C HIS A 61 7.73 -4.71 -2.84
N ALA A 62 6.92 -5.56 -2.20
CA ALA A 62 5.48 -5.62 -2.45
C ALA A 62 4.82 -4.24 -2.24
N MET A 63 5.10 -3.57 -1.12
CA MET A 63 4.52 -2.24 -0.83
C MET A 63 4.91 -1.17 -1.86
N ARG A 64 6.15 -1.18 -2.34
CA ARG A 64 6.62 -0.27 -3.38
C ARG A 64 5.95 -0.57 -4.73
N PHE A 65 5.81 -1.85 -5.06
CA PHE A 65 5.16 -2.30 -6.28
C PHE A 65 3.68 -1.91 -6.31
N MET A 66 2.92 -2.24 -5.26
CA MET A 66 1.51 -1.83 -5.12
C MET A 66 1.35 -0.32 -5.18
N ARG A 67 2.25 0.43 -4.57
CA ARG A 67 2.24 1.90 -4.65
C ARG A 67 2.48 2.39 -6.07
N HIS A 68 3.40 1.77 -6.81
CA HIS A 68 3.66 2.14 -8.21
C HIS A 68 2.45 1.85 -9.10
N LEU A 69 1.84 0.67 -8.94
CA LEU A 69 0.60 0.31 -9.64
C LEU A 69 -0.51 1.31 -9.36
N HIS A 70 -0.64 1.70 -8.08
CA HIS A 70 -1.63 2.67 -7.64
C HIS A 70 -1.38 4.06 -8.26
N ILE A 71 -0.17 4.61 -8.12
CA ILE A 71 0.19 5.95 -8.61
C ILE A 71 0.02 6.09 -10.14
N ASN A 72 0.17 4.99 -10.88
CA ASN A 72 0.07 4.98 -12.34
C ASN A 72 -1.30 4.51 -12.86
N ASP A 73 -2.31 4.41 -11.97
CA ASP A 73 -3.67 3.93 -12.26
C ASP A 73 -3.69 2.61 -13.04
N ILE A 74 -2.74 1.71 -12.75
CA ILE A 74 -2.57 0.46 -13.51
C ILE A 74 -3.69 -0.52 -13.18
N PHE A 75 -4.20 -0.49 -11.94
CA PHE A 75 -5.35 -1.29 -11.52
C PHE A 75 -6.65 -0.98 -12.30
N LEU A 76 -6.76 0.23 -12.88
CA LEU A 76 -7.95 0.69 -13.60
C LEU A 76 -7.85 0.47 -15.12
N LYS A 77 -6.73 -0.06 -15.61
CA LYS A 77 -6.55 -0.40 -17.02
C LYS A 77 -6.82 -1.89 -17.16
N ASP A 78 -7.89 -2.25 -17.87
CA ASP A 78 -8.30 -3.62 -18.22
C ASP A 78 -7.28 -4.39 -19.11
N SER A 79 -5.98 -4.04 -19.05
CA SER A 79 -4.98 -4.48 -20.02
C SER A 79 -3.56 -4.54 -19.46
N SER A 80 -3.37 -4.74 -18.16
CA SER A 80 -2.03 -4.89 -17.58
C SER A 80 -1.46 -6.26 -17.96
N ASN A 81 -0.82 -6.31 -19.13
CA ASN A 81 -0.21 -7.54 -19.62
C ASN A 81 0.96 -7.95 -18.70
N ASP A 82 1.30 -9.24 -18.67
CA ASP A 82 2.45 -9.76 -17.89
C ASP A 82 3.74 -8.95 -18.14
N ASN A 83 3.94 -8.50 -19.37
CA ASN A 83 5.11 -7.71 -19.75
C ASN A 83 5.19 -6.37 -18.99
N ASP A 84 4.04 -5.74 -18.72
CA ASP A 84 3.95 -4.47 -18.00
C ASP A 84 4.28 -4.67 -16.51
N LEU A 85 3.74 -5.73 -15.90
CA LEU A 85 4.05 -6.09 -14.50
C LEU A 85 5.54 -6.38 -14.32
N TRP A 86 6.14 -7.14 -15.24
CA TRP A 86 7.57 -7.42 -15.24
C TRP A 86 8.44 -6.19 -15.50
N GLU A 87 7.99 -5.26 -16.35
CA GLU A 87 8.69 -3.98 -16.57
C GLU A 87 8.72 -3.14 -15.30
N ILE A 88 7.59 -3.07 -14.60
CA ILE A 88 7.48 -2.40 -13.31
C ILE A 88 8.38 -3.09 -12.28
N ALA A 89 8.35 -4.43 -12.19
CA ALA A 89 9.22 -5.19 -11.29
C ALA A 89 10.70 -4.90 -11.56
N ARG A 90 11.13 -4.87 -12.83
CA ARG A 90 12.53 -4.53 -13.21
C ARG A 90 12.95 -3.14 -12.73
N SER A 91 12.03 -2.18 -12.64
CA SER A 91 12.34 -0.85 -12.09
C SER A 91 12.77 -0.89 -10.60
N PHE A 92 12.47 -2.00 -9.90
CA PHE A 92 12.80 -2.21 -8.50
C PHE A 92 14.16 -2.90 -8.26
N VAL A 93 14.87 -3.35 -9.30
CA VAL A 93 16.21 -3.96 -9.16
C VAL A 93 17.18 -2.99 -8.48
N GLY A 94 17.16 -1.71 -8.84
CA GLY A 94 17.95 -0.66 -8.18
C GLY A 94 17.53 -0.36 -6.74
N TYR A 95 16.55 -1.06 -6.20
CA TYR A 95 16.13 -1.01 -4.79
C TYR A 95 16.38 -2.33 -4.06
N GLY A 96 17.12 -3.27 -4.66
CA GLY A 96 17.50 -4.55 -4.06
C GLY A 96 16.60 -5.74 -4.40
N LEU A 97 15.65 -5.58 -5.34
CA LEU A 97 14.86 -6.71 -5.84
C LEU A 97 15.75 -7.62 -6.71
N ASP A 98 15.71 -8.92 -6.45
CA ASP A 98 16.34 -9.92 -7.31
C ASP A 98 15.31 -10.43 -8.34
N ILE A 99 15.51 -10.02 -9.59
CA ILE A 99 14.55 -10.30 -10.67
C ILE A 99 14.54 -11.78 -11.08
N ASP A 100 15.68 -12.47 -10.93
CA ASP A 100 15.81 -13.88 -11.31
C ASP A 100 15.19 -14.76 -10.22
N GLU A 101 15.45 -14.44 -8.95
CA GLU A 101 14.75 -15.09 -7.83
C GLU A 101 13.24 -14.81 -7.88
N LEU A 102 12.82 -13.62 -8.33
CA LEU A 102 11.39 -13.30 -8.43
C LEU A 102 10.70 -14.21 -9.45
N ALA A 103 11.38 -14.52 -10.56
CA ALA A 103 10.87 -15.45 -11.57
C ALA A 103 10.75 -16.88 -11.03
N ALA A 104 11.68 -17.31 -10.19
CA ALA A 104 11.60 -18.59 -9.50
C ALA A 104 10.48 -18.60 -8.44
N ASP A 105 10.37 -17.55 -7.64
CA ASP A 105 9.40 -17.39 -6.55
C ASP A 105 7.96 -17.51 -7.05
N ILE A 106 7.64 -16.91 -8.20
CA ILE A 106 6.30 -16.93 -8.82
C ILE A 106 5.79 -18.35 -9.08
N GLN A 107 6.68 -19.32 -9.27
CA GLN A 107 6.33 -20.72 -9.54
C GLN A 107 6.62 -21.64 -8.36
N SER A 108 7.01 -21.08 -7.22
CA SER A 108 7.47 -21.85 -6.07
C SER A 108 6.33 -22.42 -5.22
N ASN A 109 6.58 -23.56 -4.57
CA ASN A 109 5.68 -24.08 -3.53
C ASN A 109 5.60 -23.14 -2.31
N GLN A 110 6.62 -22.32 -2.09
CA GLN A 110 6.65 -21.33 -1.03
C GLN A 110 5.60 -20.25 -1.26
N LEU A 111 5.45 -19.77 -2.50
CA LEU A 111 4.39 -18.85 -2.88
C LEU A 111 3.01 -19.45 -2.62
N LEU A 112 2.76 -20.67 -3.11
CA LEU A 112 1.48 -21.35 -2.90
C LEU A 112 1.15 -21.49 -1.42
N SER A 113 2.14 -21.86 -0.61
CA SER A 113 2.00 -21.96 0.85
C SER A 113 1.68 -20.60 1.47
N ALA A 114 2.35 -19.53 1.02
CA ALA A 114 2.14 -18.18 1.53
C ALA A 114 0.75 -17.63 1.16
N LEU A 115 0.25 -17.92 -0.05
CA LEU A 115 -1.13 -17.59 -0.46
C LEU A 115 -2.17 -18.38 0.34
N ALA A 116 -1.92 -19.68 0.58
CA ALA A 116 -2.82 -20.50 1.40
C ALA A 116 -2.91 -19.99 2.84
N VAL A 117 -1.77 -19.57 3.43
CA VAL A 117 -1.77 -18.94 4.76
C VAL A 117 -2.57 -17.64 4.78
N ASP A 118 -2.43 -16.79 3.76
CA ASP A 118 -3.20 -15.55 3.66
C ASP A 118 -4.71 -15.83 3.49
N HIS A 119 -5.08 -16.88 2.74
CA HIS A 119 -6.47 -17.32 2.60
C HIS A 119 -7.06 -17.84 3.92
N GLU A 120 -6.32 -18.68 4.66
CA GLU A 120 -6.78 -19.17 5.96
C GLU A 120 -6.92 -18.02 6.96
N ILE A 121 -6.06 -17.00 6.94
CA ILE A 121 -6.24 -15.81 7.81
C ILE A 121 -7.59 -15.13 7.55
N LEU A 122 -7.99 -14.96 6.28
CA LEU A 122 -9.27 -14.34 5.95
C LEU A 122 -10.45 -15.16 6.47
N LYS A 123 -10.36 -16.48 6.36
CA LYS A 123 -11.37 -17.42 6.83
C LYS A 123 -11.44 -17.46 8.36
N ASP A 124 -10.30 -17.58 9.02
CA ASP A 124 -10.20 -17.63 10.48
C ASP A 124 -10.67 -16.34 11.13
N TRP A 125 -10.49 -15.20 10.47
CA TRP A 125 -10.95 -13.88 10.95
C TRP A 125 -12.35 -13.53 10.44
N GLU A 126 -13.01 -14.47 9.76
CA GLU A 126 -14.36 -14.34 9.23
C GLU A 126 -14.55 -13.04 8.43
N ILE A 127 -13.58 -12.69 7.57
CA ILE A 127 -13.65 -11.46 6.78
C ILE A 127 -14.69 -11.64 5.67
N GLU A 128 -15.79 -10.91 5.75
CA GLU A 128 -16.92 -11.03 4.80
C GLU A 128 -16.82 -10.02 3.66
N SER A 129 -16.19 -8.87 3.91
CA SER A 129 -16.03 -7.80 2.93
C SER A 129 -14.64 -7.17 2.97
N LEU A 130 -14.19 -6.73 1.79
CA LEU A 130 -12.95 -6.01 1.61
C LEU A 130 -13.26 -4.56 1.18
N PRO A 131 -12.39 -3.59 1.53
CA PRO A 131 -11.19 -3.75 2.35
C PRO A 131 -11.52 -3.99 3.83
N ALA A 132 -10.64 -4.68 4.56
CA ALA A 132 -10.79 -4.89 6.00
C ALA A 132 -9.48 -4.56 6.74
N LEU A 133 -9.61 -3.95 7.92
CA LEU A 133 -8.51 -3.73 8.86
C LEU A 133 -8.83 -4.41 10.19
N THR A 134 -7.95 -5.31 10.63
CA THR A 134 -8.07 -5.99 11.91
C THR A 134 -6.96 -5.54 12.84
N PHE A 135 -7.33 -5.02 14.01
CA PHE A 135 -6.44 -4.66 15.09
C PHE A 135 -6.36 -5.84 16.06
N VAL A 136 -5.15 -6.30 16.35
CA VAL A 136 -4.92 -7.47 17.18
C VAL A 136 -3.98 -7.10 18.33
N THR A 137 -4.43 -7.37 19.55
CA THR A 137 -3.63 -7.30 20.78
C THR A 137 -3.38 -8.72 21.30
N ARG A 138 -2.86 -8.86 22.53
CA ARG A 138 -2.70 -10.20 23.15
C ARG A 138 -4.04 -10.82 23.55
N ASP A 139 -4.98 -9.99 23.96
CA ASP A 139 -6.20 -10.43 24.63
C ASP A 139 -7.44 -10.23 23.75
N GLU A 140 -7.39 -9.26 22.82
CA GLU A 140 -8.53 -8.83 22.03
C GLU A 140 -8.17 -8.58 20.56
N ALA A 141 -9.13 -8.79 19.67
CA ALA A 141 -9.05 -8.41 18.27
C ALA A 141 -10.35 -7.71 17.84
N LEU A 142 -10.21 -6.60 17.10
CA LEU A 142 -11.33 -5.87 16.52
C LEU A 142 -11.13 -5.73 15.00
N LYS A 143 -12.17 -6.07 14.23
CA LYS A 143 -12.18 -5.90 12.78
C LYS A 143 -13.07 -4.74 12.36
N ILE A 144 -12.61 -4.01 11.35
CA ILE A 144 -13.36 -2.98 10.65
C ILE A 144 -13.41 -3.44 9.19
N GLU A 145 -14.61 -3.76 8.71
CA GLU A 145 -14.82 -4.14 7.31
C GLU A 145 -15.49 -2.99 6.55
N GLY A 146 -14.88 -2.60 5.43
CA GLY A 146 -15.17 -1.39 4.68
C GLY A 146 -14.21 -0.24 4.99
N LEU A 147 -14.37 0.83 4.21
CA LEU A 147 -13.63 2.08 4.38
C LEU A 147 -14.43 3.06 5.24
N TYR A 148 -13.84 3.53 6.32
CA TYR A 148 -14.44 4.52 7.23
C TYR A 148 -13.62 5.81 7.29
N PRO A 149 -14.18 6.87 7.89
CA PRO A 149 -13.40 8.05 8.26
C PRO A 149 -12.22 7.72 9.20
N TYR A 150 -11.15 8.51 9.12
CA TYR A 150 -9.89 8.25 9.83
C TYR A 150 -10.03 8.17 11.36
N ASP A 151 -10.91 8.98 11.93
CA ASP A 151 -11.21 9.04 13.35
C ASP A 151 -11.81 7.73 13.90
N VAL A 152 -12.54 6.97 13.08
CA VAL A 152 -13.03 5.64 13.46
C VAL A 152 -11.87 4.70 13.80
N TYR A 153 -10.81 4.70 12.99
CA TYR A 153 -9.62 3.89 13.24
C TYR A 153 -8.85 4.37 14.49
N GLN A 154 -8.81 5.69 14.74
CA GLN A 154 -8.23 6.23 15.97
C GLN A 154 -9.03 5.82 17.21
N ALA A 155 -10.35 5.81 17.13
CA ALA A 155 -11.23 5.37 18.22
C ALA A 155 -11.00 3.89 18.55
N VAL A 156 -10.96 3.01 17.54
CA VAL A 156 -10.69 1.57 17.74
C VAL A 156 -9.31 1.32 18.34
N MET A 157 -8.28 2.07 17.89
CA MET A 157 -6.96 1.98 18.53
C MET A 157 -6.98 2.43 19.98
N ALA A 158 -7.68 3.52 20.30
CA ALA A 158 -7.76 4.03 21.67
C ALA A 158 -8.51 3.05 22.60
N GLU A 159 -9.56 2.40 22.08
CA GLU A 159 -10.30 1.35 22.77
C GLU A 159 -9.39 0.17 23.13
N LEU A 160 -8.68 -0.39 22.14
CA LEU A 160 -7.78 -1.53 22.35
C LEU A 160 -6.57 -1.22 23.23
N LEU A 161 -6.08 0.02 23.19
CA LEU A 161 -4.97 0.45 24.03
C LEU A 161 -5.43 0.78 25.47
N GLY A 162 -6.72 1.04 25.69
CA GLY A 162 -7.26 1.54 26.95
C GLY A 162 -6.89 3.00 27.26
N TYR A 163 -6.31 3.72 26.30
CA TYR A 163 -5.95 5.14 26.40
C TYR A 163 -5.89 5.76 25.00
N VAL A 164 -6.00 7.09 24.91
CA VAL A 164 -5.85 7.81 23.65
C VAL A 164 -4.36 7.93 23.30
N PRO A 165 -3.86 7.27 22.24
CA PRO A 165 -2.45 7.33 21.88
C PRO A 165 -2.04 8.72 21.39
N THR A 166 -0.79 9.09 21.65
CA THR A 166 -0.24 10.35 21.12
C THR A 166 0.19 10.16 19.68
N ARG A 167 -0.32 10.99 18.76
CA ARG A 167 0.11 10.99 17.35
C ARG A 167 1.43 11.73 17.15
N GLU A 168 2.27 11.21 16.25
CA GLU A 168 3.43 11.93 15.73
C GLU A 168 3.01 12.99 14.71
N THR A 169 3.35 14.25 14.95
CA THR A 169 2.95 15.40 14.11
C THR A 169 4.11 16.06 13.35
N GLY A 170 5.31 15.47 13.42
CA GLY A 170 6.54 16.05 12.85
C GLY A 170 6.70 15.89 11.34
N TRP A 171 5.63 15.53 10.62
CA TRP A 171 5.67 15.18 9.21
C TRP A 171 5.49 16.41 8.31
N ASP A 172 6.28 16.45 7.24
CA ASP A 172 6.16 17.43 6.16
C ASP A 172 6.19 16.70 4.81
N VAL A 173 5.92 17.41 3.71
CA VAL A 173 5.87 16.83 2.35
C VAL A 173 7.12 16.01 2.04
N GLU A 174 8.28 16.52 2.39
CA GLU A 174 9.53 15.84 2.06
C GLU A 174 9.78 14.62 2.93
N LYS A 175 9.50 14.69 4.24
CA LYS A 175 9.62 13.54 5.14
C LYS A 175 8.69 12.41 4.72
N VAL A 176 7.46 12.74 4.30
CA VAL A 176 6.51 11.75 3.77
C VAL A 176 7.04 11.13 2.48
N LEU A 177 7.53 11.95 1.54
CA LEU A 177 8.14 11.46 0.29
C LEU A 177 9.36 10.57 0.58
N ARG A 178 10.26 10.95 1.51
CA ARG A 178 11.42 10.12 1.90
C ARG A 178 10.99 8.81 2.55
N ARG A 179 9.92 8.82 3.33
CA ARG A 179 9.40 7.62 4.01
C ARG A 179 8.77 6.61 3.04
N TYR A 180 8.20 7.09 1.93
CA TYR A 180 7.45 6.27 0.99
C TYR A 180 8.01 6.27 -0.44
N ASP A 181 9.18 6.86 -0.69
CA ASP A 181 9.82 7.05 -2.00
C ASP A 181 9.01 7.91 -3.01
N ALA A 182 7.68 7.81 -3.01
CA ALA A 182 6.73 8.53 -3.85
C ALA A 182 5.35 8.65 -3.18
N SER A 183 4.57 9.68 -3.54
CA SER A 183 3.16 9.84 -3.13
C SER A 183 2.41 10.76 -4.10
N THR A 184 1.07 10.65 -4.11
CA THR A 184 0.21 11.58 -4.87
C THR A 184 -0.05 12.86 -4.08
N ILE A 185 -0.47 13.93 -4.77
CA ILE A 185 -0.92 15.18 -4.14
C ILE A 185 -2.12 14.92 -3.22
N THR A 186 -3.04 14.05 -3.65
CA THR A 186 -4.22 13.67 -2.86
C THR A 186 -3.82 12.93 -1.58
N GLU A 187 -2.87 11.99 -1.66
CA GLU A 187 -2.34 11.28 -0.49
C GLU A 187 -1.67 12.25 0.48
N LEU A 188 -0.80 13.13 -0.01
CA LEU A 188 -0.08 14.11 0.81
C LEU A 188 -1.03 15.09 1.50
N ALA A 189 -2.06 15.56 0.78
CA ALA A 189 -3.09 16.44 1.33
C ALA A 189 -3.86 15.77 2.48
N PHE A 190 -4.24 14.49 2.31
CA PHE A 190 -4.93 13.73 3.34
C PHE A 190 -4.04 13.45 4.57
N ILE A 191 -2.80 13.01 4.32
CA ILE A 191 -1.85 12.65 5.38
C ILE A 191 -1.48 13.87 6.22
N LEU A 192 -1.17 15.00 5.57
CA LEU A 192 -0.68 16.20 6.24
C LEU A 192 -1.81 17.13 6.69
N GLU A 193 -3.07 16.83 6.36
CA GLU A 193 -4.23 17.67 6.64
C GLU A 193 -4.06 19.09 6.04
N LEU A 194 -3.53 19.16 4.82
CA LEU A 194 -3.27 20.41 4.09
C LEU A 194 -4.03 20.43 2.77
N ASP A 195 -4.44 21.62 2.33
CA ASP A 195 -5.09 21.76 1.02
C ASP A 195 -4.13 21.42 -0.13
N LYS A 196 -4.67 20.80 -1.19
CA LYS A 196 -3.90 20.43 -2.40
C LYS A 196 -3.04 21.58 -2.97
N PRO A 197 -3.52 22.85 -3.06
CA PRO A 197 -2.69 23.96 -3.54
C PRO A 197 -1.51 24.32 -2.63
N VAL A 198 -1.55 23.97 -1.34
CA VAL A 198 -0.41 24.12 -0.42
C VAL A 198 0.62 23.03 -0.72
N ILE A 199 0.16 21.78 -0.84
CA ILE A 199 1.00 20.63 -1.21
C ILE A 199 1.71 20.88 -2.55
N GLU A 200 0.99 21.33 -3.58
CA GLU A 200 1.56 21.64 -4.89
C GLU A 200 2.66 22.70 -4.84
N ARG A 201 2.48 23.74 -4.01
CA ARG A 201 3.48 24.80 -3.83
C ARG A 201 4.75 24.26 -3.18
N GLU A 202 4.61 23.47 -2.12
CA GLU A 202 5.77 22.86 -1.45
C GLU A 202 6.49 21.85 -2.36
N LEU A 203 5.76 21.03 -3.13
CA LEU A 203 6.36 20.10 -4.10
C LEU A 203 7.15 20.83 -5.19
N LYS A 204 6.60 21.92 -5.75
CA LYS A 204 7.31 22.76 -6.73
C LYS A 204 8.58 23.35 -6.14
N LYS A 205 8.51 23.86 -4.91
CA LYS A 205 9.68 24.40 -4.17
C LYS A 205 10.75 23.34 -3.94
N LEU A 206 10.37 22.15 -3.47
CA LEU A 206 11.30 21.01 -3.28
C LEU A 206 11.91 20.55 -4.61
N SER A 207 11.14 20.61 -5.71
CA SER A 207 11.62 20.26 -7.04
C SER A 207 12.66 21.25 -7.57
N LEU A 208 12.46 22.55 -7.36
CA LEU A 208 13.46 23.58 -7.67
C LEU A 208 14.77 23.37 -6.88
N GLN A 209 14.67 22.79 -5.69
CA GLN A 209 15.82 22.41 -4.86
C GLN A 209 16.41 21.04 -5.23
N GLN A 210 15.92 20.38 -6.28
CA GLN A 210 16.32 19.03 -6.69
C GLN A 210 16.14 17.96 -5.60
N ARG A 211 15.10 18.08 -4.78
CA ARG A 211 14.81 17.13 -3.69
C ARG A 211 13.72 16.12 -4.08
N CYS A 212 12.85 16.50 -5.01
CA CYS A 212 11.85 15.62 -5.58
C CYS A 212 11.60 15.94 -7.07
N ARG A 213 10.94 15.02 -7.75
CA ARG A 213 10.55 15.14 -9.15
C ARG A 213 9.15 14.58 -9.40
N PRO A 214 8.41 15.08 -10.40
CA PRO A 214 7.16 14.45 -10.80
C PRO A 214 7.43 13.02 -11.28
N VAL A 215 6.52 12.11 -10.97
CA VAL A 215 6.55 10.74 -11.50
C VAL A 215 6.11 10.79 -12.97
N PRO A 216 6.91 10.27 -13.92
CA PRO A 216 6.51 10.21 -15.33
C PRO A 216 5.21 9.42 -15.52
N GLY A 217 4.34 9.86 -16.42
CA GLY A 217 3.08 9.17 -16.71
C GLY A 217 1.89 9.51 -15.79
N CYS A 218 2.12 10.20 -14.67
CA CYS A 218 1.07 10.53 -13.68
C CYS A 218 0.47 11.93 -13.82
N SER A 219 0.61 12.60 -14.97
CA SER A 219 0.07 13.96 -15.21
C SER A 219 0.39 15.00 -14.11
N GLY A 220 1.53 14.86 -13.43
CA GLY A 220 1.94 15.73 -12.31
C GLY A 220 1.20 15.50 -10.99
N GLN A 221 0.32 14.49 -10.91
CA GLN A 221 -0.43 14.13 -9.71
C GLN A 221 0.43 13.40 -8.66
N ALA A 222 1.57 12.84 -9.06
CA ALA A 222 2.47 12.10 -8.18
C ALA A 222 3.91 12.58 -8.28
N TRP A 223 4.60 12.48 -7.15
CA TRP A 223 5.95 12.99 -6.95
C TRP A 223 6.78 11.95 -6.21
N ALA A 224 8.06 11.87 -6.54
CA ALA A 224 9.03 10.95 -5.95
C ALA A 224 10.27 11.69 -5.46
N THR A 225 10.92 11.18 -4.41
CA THR A 225 12.23 11.69 -3.99
C THR A 225 13.26 11.46 -5.08
N ASN A 226 14.21 12.39 -5.19
CA ASN A 226 15.38 12.16 -6.02
C ASN A 226 16.27 11.10 -5.34
N LYS A 227 16.78 10.16 -6.15
CA LYS A 227 17.75 9.16 -5.71
C LYS A 227 19.14 9.75 -5.71
#